data_AF-A0A2V5ULD0-F1
#
_entry.id   AF-A0A2V5ULD0-F1
#
_cell.length_a   1.000
_cell.length_b   1.000
_cell.length_c   1.000
_cell.angle_alpha   90.00
_cell.angle_beta   90.00
_cell.angle_gamma   90.00
#
_symmetry.space_group_name_H-M   'P 1'
#
loop_
_entity.id
_entity.type
_entity.pdbx_description
1 polymer ?
#
loop_
_entity_poly.entity_id
_entity_poly.type
_entity_poly.pdbx_seq_one_letter_code
_entity_poly.pdbx_strand_id
1 'polypeptide(L)'
;MKISNFKFAASGWRRSAICSLKLATGLCCMLASAARAQTDSSLSESKIEIAPQAATPESLVEQSEQLRRQLAIAQETVKALTSSLAESNAEAEELRRKYSDLELRMEALGLASASKDRAKLEQRLLSAVSDLQLAQKERDEYRDQMLRLNEAVLCYLKTSQGGDAKARMDVEAQLRSINTLVTKSGTGPEPEPALMDGSVISVKEEWSFVVGNLGEKQGVKIGMPMRVMRDDRRIATLRVVDVRQKICGAVIQEMDSKKEKIKVGDRLQVDAQADVSLQ
;
A
#
# COMPACT_ATOMS: atom_id res chain seq x y z
N MET A 1 -52.23 11.21 14.95
CA MET A 1 -51.85 12.35 15.79
C MET A 1 -50.33 12.36 15.92
N LYS A 2 -49.70 13.43 15.41
CA LYS A 2 -48.29 13.86 15.51
C LYS A 2 -47.17 12.90 15.05
N ILE A 3 -46.79 13.13 13.80
CA ILE A 3 -45.46 12.93 13.20
C ILE A 3 -44.50 13.93 13.86
N SER A 4 -43.37 13.45 14.39
CA SER A 4 -42.26 14.31 14.84
C SER A 4 -41.10 14.23 13.85
N ASN A 5 -41.08 15.26 13.00
CA ASN A 5 -39.93 15.75 12.25
C ASN A 5 -38.79 16.14 13.20
N PHE A 6 -37.53 15.83 12.85
CA PHE A 6 -36.40 16.64 13.32
C PHE A 6 -35.46 16.97 12.16
N LYS A 7 -35.18 18.26 12.06
CA LYS A 7 -34.59 19.00 10.94
C LYS A 7 -33.07 18.91 10.90
N PHE A 8 -32.56 18.83 9.68
CA PHE A 8 -31.38 19.48 9.12
C PHE A 8 -30.65 20.51 10.01
N ALA A 9 -29.34 20.30 10.17
CA ALA A 9 -28.36 21.36 10.39
C ALA A 9 -27.34 21.33 9.26
N ALA A 10 -27.60 22.13 8.22
CA ALA A 10 -26.65 22.49 7.18
C ALA A 10 -25.79 23.66 7.69
N SER A 11 -24.48 23.51 7.71
CA SER A 11 -23.54 24.59 7.99
C SER A 11 -22.76 24.97 6.73
N GLY A 12 -23.06 26.18 6.23
CA GLY A 12 -22.04 27.13 5.83
C GLY A 12 -21.38 26.97 4.45
N TRP A 13 -22.13 27.24 3.39
CA TRP A 13 -21.57 27.78 2.15
C TRP A 13 -20.90 29.14 2.43
N ARG A 14 -19.61 29.28 2.11
CA ARG A 14 -19.04 30.56 1.70
C ARG A 14 -18.35 30.39 0.35
N ARG A 15 -18.98 30.96 -0.67
CA ARG A 15 -18.38 31.31 -1.96
C ARG A 15 -17.60 32.61 -1.79
N SER A 16 -16.37 32.64 -2.28
CA SER A 16 -15.66 33.79 -2.88
C SER A 16 -14.32 33.25 -3.37
N ALA A 17 -14.15 33.09 -4.68
CA ALA A 17 -13.69 34.13 -5.61
C ALA A 17 -12.20 33.90 -5.92
N ILE A 18 -12.00 33.34 -7.11
CA ILE A 18 -10.86 33.42 -8.02
C ILE A 18 -9.89 34.56 -7.66
N CYS A 19 -8.63 34.22 -7.40
CA CYS A 19 -7.50 35.05 -7.80
C CYS A 19 -6.22 34.20 -7.85
N SER A 20 -5.81 33.89 -9.07
CA SER A 20 -4.49 33.41 -9.45
C SER A 20 -3.42 34.45 -9.12
N LEU A 21 -2.40 34.09 -8.34
CA LEU A 21 -1.10 34.76 -8.45
C LEU A 21 0.01 33.83 -7.96
N LYS A 22 0.89 33.47 -8.89
CA LYS A 22 2.08 32.66 -8.65
C LYS A 22 3.06 33.43 -7.76
N LEU A 23 3.54 32.79 -6.70
CA LEU A 23 4.61 33.28 -5.86
C LEU A 23 5.94 33.05 -6.59
N ALA A 24 6.55 34.14 -7.05
CA ALA A 24 7.91 34.18 -7.55
C ALA A 24 8.89 34.13 -6.37
N THR A 25 9.86 33.24 -6.48
CA THR A 25 11.06 33.17 -5.65
C THR A 25 11.90 34.44 -5.85
N GLY A 26 11.87 35.33 -4.86
CA GLY A 26 12.79 36.45 -4.72
C GLY A 26 14.02 36.00 -3.93
N LEU A 27 15.10 35.68 -4.64
CA LEU A 27 16.45 35.64 -4.10
C LEU A 27 17.35 36.38 -5.09
N CYS A 28 18.07 37.38 -4.59
CA CYS A 28 19.09 38.18 -5.26
C CYS A 28 18.64 39.43 -6.05
N CYS A 29 18.23 40.47 -5.33
CA CYS A 29 18.47 41.86 -5.71
C CYS A 29 19.37 42.51 -4.65
N MET A 30 20.69 42.37 -4.79
CA MET A 30 21.67 43.29 -4.23
C MET A 30 22.97 43.20 -5.05
N LEU A 31 23.47 44.37 -5.45
CA LEU A 31 24.78 44.68 -6.05
C LEU A 31 24.94 44.48 -7.56
N ALA A 32 24.68 45.54 -8.32
CA ALA A 32 25.55 45.95 -9.43
C ALA A 32 25.23 47.39 -9.87
N SER A 33 25.80 48.37 -9.17
CA SER A 33 25.96 49.72 -9.70
C SER A 33 27.37 50.24 -9.39
N ALA A 34 28.02 50.72 -10.44
CA ALA A 34 29.27 51.49 -10.52
C ALA A 34 30.61 50.72 -10.55
N ALA A 35 31.15 50.53 -11.77
CA ALA A 35 32.36 51.26 -12.21
C ALA A 35 32.59 51.06 -13.73
N ARG A 36 32.98 52.14 -14.40
CA ARG A 36 33.15 52.34 -15.85
C ARG A 36 34.44 51.72 -16.40
N ALA A 37 34.47 51.35 -17.68
CA ALA A 37 35.48 51.81 -18.66
C ALA A 37 35.22 51.29 -20.09
N GLN A 38 35.17 52.24 -21.04
CA GLN A 38 35.59 52.20 -22.46
C GLN A 38 35.26 50.98 -23.34
N THR A 39 34.50 51.22 -24.41
CA THR A 39 35.08 51.43 -25.75
C THR A 39 34.01 51.85 -26.76
N ASP A 40 34.45 52.72 -27.67
CA ASP A 40 33.71 53.39 -28.73
C ASP A 40 33.32 52.47 -29.91
N SER A 41 32.53 53.09 -30.81
CA SER A 41 32.39 52.86 -32.25
C SER A 41 31.10 52.13 -32.69
N SER A 42 30.12 52.84 -33.27
CA SER A 42 30.04 53.40 -34.64
C SER A 42 29.11 52.54 -35.49
N LEU A 43 27.80 52.81 -35.41
CA LEU A 43 26.85 52.42 -36.45
C LEU A 43 26.49 53.66 -37.26
N SER A 44 27.31 53.93 -38.27
CA SER A 44 27.01 54.91 -39.30
C SER A 44 26.04 54.27 -40.30
N GLU A 45 24.90 54.91 -40.52
CA GLU A 45 24.01 54.69 -41.65
C GLU A 45 24.82 54.79 -42.97
N SER A 46 24.97 53.69 -43.70
CA SER A 46 25.43 53.73 -45.07
C SER A 46 24.25 53.99 -46.00
N LYS A 47 24.09 55.27 -46.31
CA LYS A 47 23.36 55.80 -47.46
C LYS A 47 23.76 55.03 -48.73
N ILE A 48 22.80 54.34 -49.35
CA ILE A 48 22.95 53.74 -50.67
C ILE A 48 22.85 54.88 -51.70
N GLU A 49 23.99 55.44 -52.07
CA GLU A 49 24.14 56.25 -53.27
C GLU A 49 24.40 55.31 -54.46
N ILE A 50 23.45 55.26 -55.39
CA ILE A 50 23.62 54.64 -56.70
C ILE A 50 24.46 55.62 -57.55
N ALA A 51 25.77 55.56 -57.40
CA ALA A 51 26.71 56.11 -58.38
C ALA A 51 27.18 54.95 -59.29
N PRO A 52 27.45 55.19 -60.59
CA PRO A 52 27.95 54.15 -61.48
C PRO A 52 29.40 53.86 -61.09
N GLN A 53 29.58 52.95 -60.13
CA GLN A 53 30.89 52.43 -59.80
C GLN A 53 31.32 51.58 -60.99
N ALA A 54 32.29 52.08 -61.75
CA ALA A 54 33.24 51.21 -62.41
C ALA A 54 33.97 50.44 -61.31
N ALA A 55 33.33 49.39 -60.80
CA ALA A 55 33.94 48.46 -59.88
C ALA A 55 35.13 47.85 -60.61
N THR A 56 36.33 48.13 -60.13
CA THR A 56 37.53 47.46 -60.64
C THR A 56 37.31 45.95 -60.53
N PRO A 57 37.69 45.16 -61.54
CA PRO A 57 37.42 43.71 -61.54
C PRO A 57 37.96 43.01 -60.27
N GLU A 58 39.02 43.56 -59.68
CA GLU A 58 39.63 43.07 -58.44
C GLU A 58 38.70 43.19 -57.22
N SER A 59 37.98 44.31 -57.05
CA SER A 59 37.05 44.51 -55.92
C SER A 59 35.83 43.56 -55.96
N LEU A 60 35.34 43.24 -57.16
CA LEU A 60 34.25 42.27 -57.35
C LEU A 60 34.73 40.85 -57.07
N VAL A 61 35.98 40.53 -57.43
CA VAL A 61 36.61 39.25 -57.09
C VAL A 61 36.77 39.11 -55.59
N GLU A 62 37.26 40.13 -54.88
CA GLU A 62 37.37 40.13 -53.42
C GLU A 62 36.01 39.95 -52.72
N GLN A 63 34.96 40.62 -53.18
CA GLN A 63 33.60 40.43 -52.65
C GLN A 63 33.09 39.00 -52.89
N SER A 64 33.37 38.42 -54.07
CA SER A 64 32.99 37.04 -54.37
C SER A 64 33.72 36.03 -53.48
N GLU A 65 34.98 36.29 -53.15
CA GLU A 65 35.74 35.46 -52.22
C GLU A 65 35.22 35.59 -50.79
N GLN A 66 34.91 36.81 -50.33
CA GLN A 66 34.32 37.04 -49.02
C GLN A 66 32.97 36.35 -48.87
N LEU A 67 32.09 36.45 -49.87
CA LEU A 67 30.81 35.75 -49.89
C LEU A 67 31.00 34.22 -49.87
N ARG A 68 31.95 33.69 -50.63
CA ARG A 68 32.28 32.25 -50.58
C ARG A 68 32.77 31.81 -49.20
N ARG A 69 33.60 32.62 -48.54
CA ARG A 69 34.07 32.36 -47.16
C ARG A 69 32.90 32.38 -46.17
N GLN A 70 31.99 33.36 -46.28
CA GLN A 70 30.79 33.43 -45.44
C GLN A 70 29.86 32.24 -45.66
N LEU A 71 29.65 31.82 -46.90
CA LEU A 71 28.86 30.63 -47.21
C LEU A 71 29.52 29.35 -46.66
N ALA A 72 30.84 29.23 -46.73
CA ALA A 72 31.56 28.10 -46.14
C ALA A 72 31.38 28.06 -44.61
N ILE A 73 31.58 29.20 -43.93
CA ILE A 73 31.39 29.32 -42.48
C ILE A 73 29.93 29.01 -42.11
N ALA A 74 28.96 29.57 -42.83
CA ALA A 74 27.53 29.31 -42.58
C ALA A 74 27.15 27.85 -42.81
N GLN A 75 27.74 27.18 -43.80
CA GLN A 75 27.53 25.74 -44.01
C GLN A 75 28.15 24.91 -42.89
N GLU A 76 29.31 25.29 -42.38
CA GLU A 76 29.95 24.65 -41.23
C GLU A 76 29.15 24.85 -39.95
N THR A 77 28.60 26.04 -39.70
CA THR A 77 27.74 26.28 -38.53
C THR A 77 26.45 25.48 -38.61
N VAL A 78 25.81 25.39 -39.78
CA VAL A 78 24.62 24.54 -39.97
C VAL A 78 24.96 23.08 -39.72
N LYS A 79 26.12 22.59 -40.21
CA LYS A 79 26.57 21.21 -39.94
C LYS A 79 26.84 20.97 -38.44
N ALA A 80 27.49 21.90 -37.76
CA ALA A 80 27.76 21.79 -36.32
C ALA A 80 26.48 21.85 -35.47
N LEU A 81 25.54 22.74 -35.82
CA LEU A 81 24.25 22.82 -35.13
C LEU A 81 23.39 21.58 -35.38
N THR A 82 23.40 21.05 -36.61
CA THR A 82 22.66 19.82 -36.92
C THR A 82 23.25 18.59 -36.24
N SER A 83 24.59 18.47 -36.15
CA SER A 83 25.21 17.39 -35.38
C SER A 83 24.91 17.50 -33.89
N SER A 84 25.00 18.70 -33.32
CA SER A 84 24.67 18.94 -31.91
C SER A 84 23.20 18.67 -31.58
N LEU A 85 22.27 19.04 -32.48
CA LEU A 85 20.85 18.69 -32.33
C LEU A 85 20.60 17.19 -32.42
N ALA A 86 21.31 16.48 -33.31
CA ALA A 86 21.21 15.03 -33.42
C ALA A 86 21.72 14.33 -32.15
N GLU A 87 22.85 14.76 -31.61
CA GLU A 87 23.41 14.27 -30.34
C GLU A 87 22.47 14.53 -29.17
N SER A 88 21.95 15.76 -29.03
CA SER A 88 21.01 16.10 -27.95
C SER A 88 19.69 15.32 -28.05
N ASN A 89 19.18 15.09 -29.27
CA ASN A 89 18.00 14.25 -29.48
C ASN A 89 18.28 12.79 -29.12
N ALA A 90 19.45 12.24 -29.47
CA ALA A 90 19.84 10.88 -29.10
C ALA A 90 19.94 10.72 -27.58
N GLU A 91 20.57 11.66 -26.87
CA GLU A 91 20.62 11.67 -25.41
C GLU A 91 19.22 11.76 -24.79
N ALA A 92 18.34 12.61 -25.33
CA ALA A 92 16.96 12.72 -24.87
C ALA A 92 16.16 11.42 -25.05
N GLU A 93 16.37 10.70 -26.15
CA GLU A 93 15.77 9.38 -26.35
C GLU A 93 16.30 8.33 -25.38
N GLU A 94 17.61 8.30 -25.13
CA GLU A 94 18.19 7.39 -24.13
C GLU A 94 17.63 7.65 -22.73
N LEU A 95 17.50 8.93 -22.35
CA LEU A 95 16.89 9.31 -21.08
C LEU A 95 15.44 8.84 -21.03
N ARG A 96 14.64 9.06 -22.08
CA ARG A 96 13.27 8.55 -22.16
C ARG A 96 13.19 7.04 -21.99
N ARG A 97 14.10 6.28 -22.61
CA ARG A 97 14.18 4.81 -22.46
C ARG A 97 14.49 4.44 -21.01
N LYS A 98 15.48 5.08 -20.38
CA LYS A 98 15.82 4.86 -18.96
C LYS A 98 14.66 5.20 -18.02
N TYR A 99 13.93 6.29 -18.29
CA TYR A 99 12.73 6.64 -17.52
C TYR A 99 11.63 5.59 -17.67
N SER A 100 11.38 5.12 -18.89
CA SER A 100 10.37 4.07 -19.12
C SER A 100 10.73 2.75 -18.44
N ASP A 101 12.01 2.34 -18.45
CA ASP A 101 12.47 1.14 -17.73
C ASP A 101 12.31 1.31 -16.22
N LEU A 102 12.65 2.49 -15.67
CA LEU A 102 12.47 2.77 -14.25
C LEU A 102 10.98 2.77 -13.86
N GLU A 103 10.12 3.33 -14.70
CA GLU A 103 8.66 3.30 -14.50
C GLU A 103 8.12 1.87 -14.47
N LEU A 104 8.51 1.02 -15.44
CA LEU A 104 8.15 -0.40 -15.45
C LEU A 104 8.67 -1.14 -14.22
N ARG A 105 9.89 -0.85 -13.75
CA ARG A 105 10.42 -1.42 -12.50
C ARG A 105 9.61 -0.95 -11.28
N MET A 106 9.16 0.30 -11.25
CA MET A 106 8.31 0.81 -10.15
C MET A 106 6.90 0.21 -10.18
N GLU A 107 6.36 -0.03 -11.37
CA GLU A 107 5.08 -0.72 -11.55
C GLU A 107 5.18 -2.20 -11.17
N ALA A 108 6.25 -2.90 -11.57
CA ALA A 108 6.51 -4.29 -11.20
C ALA A 108 6.68 -4.47 -9.69
N LEU A 109 7.25 -3.47 -8.99
CA LEU A 109 7.31 -3.44 -7.53
C LEU A 109 5.95 -3.11 -6.87
N GLY A 110 4.90 -2.86 -7.66
CA GLY A 110 3.58 -2.49 -7.16
C GLY A 110 3.53 -1.11 -6.49
N LEU A 111 4.61 -0.32 -6.59
CA LEU A 111 4.75 0.96 -5.92
C LEU A 111 3.90 2.06 -6.57
N ALA A 112 3.51 1.88 -7.84
CA ALA A 112 2.64 2.81 -8.55
C ALA A 112 1.24 2.91 -7.90
N SER A 113 0.63 1.78 -7.49
CA SER A 113 -0.60 1.77 -6.68
C SER A 113 -0.34 2.17 -5.23
N ALA A 114 0.83 1.83 -4.68
CA ALA A 114 1.20 2.21 -3.32
C ALA A 114 1.54 3.71 -3.17
N SER A 115 1.81 4.45 -4.25
CA SER A 115 2.16 5.88 -4.17
C SER A 115 0.99 6.76 -3.73
N LYS A 116 -0.23 6.48 -4.22
CA LYS A 116 -1.48 7.14 -3.77
C LYS A 116 -1.89 6.74 -2.36
N ASP A 117 -1.55 5.52 -1.97
CA ASP A 117 -1.81 4.99 -0.63
C ASP A 117 -0.59 5.10 0.28
N ARG A 118 0.48 5.80 -0.11
CA ARG A 118 1.75 5.81 0.63
C ARG A 118 1.57 6.32 2.05
N ALA A 119 0.78 7.37 2.21
CA ALA A 119 0.38 7.88 3.53
C ALA A 119 -0.43 6.85 4.34
N LYS A 120 -1.35 6.10 3.69
CA LYS A 120 -2.13 5.06 4.36
C LYS A 120 -1.30 3.83 4.70
N LEU A 121 -0.31 3.52 3.88
CA LEU A 121 0.59 2.37 4.02
C LEU A 121 1.62 2.66 5.11
N GLU A 122 2.17 3.88 5.14
CA GLU A 122 2.99 4.39 6.24
C GLU A 122 2.20 4.40 7.55
N GLN A 123 0.94 4.85 7.54
CA GLN A 123 0.10 4.83 8.74
C GLN A 123 -0.21 3.39 9.22
N ARG A 124 -0.44 2.45 8.31
CA ARG A 124 -0.62 1.01 8.64
C ARG A 124 0.67 0.36 9.13
N LEU A 125 1.82 0.75 8.57
CA LEU A 125 3.12 0.29 9.03
C LEU A 125 3.41 0.81 10.44
N LEU A 126 3.16 2.10 10.68
CA LEU A 126 3.30 2.69 12.01
C LEU A 126 2.38 2.00 13.03
N SER A 127 1.11 1.77 12.68
CA SER A 127 0.20 1.05 13.59
C SER A 127 0.66 -0.38 13.84
N ALA A 128 1.02 -1.14 12.79
CA ALA A 128 1.49 -2.51 12.94
C ALA A 128 2.78 -2.62 13.76
N VAL A 129 3.72 -1.68 13.59
CA VAL A 129 4.95 -1.62 14.39
C VAL A 129 4.65 -1.26 15.84
N SER A 130 3.76 -0.30 16.09
CA SER A 130 3.34 0.04 17.45
C SER A 130 2.60 -1.11 18.14
N ASP A 131 1.70 -1.80 17.44
CA ASP A 131 0.98 -2.97 17.97
C ASP A 131 1.95 -4.11 18.30
N LEU A 132 2.94 -4.36 17.43
CA LEU A 132 3.98 -5.35 17.67
C LEU A 132 4.85 -4.99 18.89
N GLN A 133 5.21 -3.72 19.05
CA GLN A 133 5.95 -3.27 20.23
C GLN A 133 5.14 -3.42 21.52
N LEU A 134 3.84 -3.12 21.49
CA LEU A 134 2.94 -3.34 22.63
C LEU A 134 2.85 -4.82 23.00
N ALA A 135 2.61 -5.69 22.01
CA ALA A 135 2.56 -7.14 22.23
C ALA A 135 3.90 -7.70 22.76
N GLN A 136 5.03 -7.14 22.31
CA GLN A 136 6.34 -7.51 22.85
C GLN A 136 6.50 -7.12 24.32
N LYS A 137 6.08 -5.91 24.70
CA LYS A 137 6.10 -5.45 26.10
C LYS A 137 5.20 -6.31 26.99
N GLU A 138 3.96 -6.57 26.58
CA GLU A 138 3.04 -7.43 27.32
C GLU A 138 3.64 -8.83 27.52
N ARG A 139 4.23 -9.41 26.47
CA ARG A 139 4.91 -10.71 26.54
C ARG A 139 6.09 -10.68 27.52
N ASP A 140 6.85 -9.59 27.56
CA ASP A 140 7.98 -9.46 28.48
C ASP A 140 7.50 -9.27 29.93
N GLU A 141 6.41 -8.52 30.16
CA GLU A 141 5.75 -8.43 31.47
C GLU A 141 5.22 -9.78 31.95
N TYR A 142 4.59 -10.57 31.07
CA TYR A 142 4.17 -11.94 31.38
C TYR A 142 5.34 -12.85 31.73
N ARG A 143 6.48 -12.70 31.04
CA ARG A 143 7.71 -13.44 31.37
C ARG A 143 8.23 -13.07 32.74
N ASP A 144 8.27 -11.79 33.08
CA ASP A 144 8.70 -11.33 34.39
C ASP A 144 7.78 -11.83 35.51
N GLN A 145 6.46 -11.79 35.30
CA GLN A 145 5.49 -12.35 36.25
C GLN A 145 5.66 -13.85 36.44
N MET A 146 5.88 -14.60 35.35
CA MET A 146 6.14 -16.05 35.42
C MET A 146 7.47 -16.36 36.12
N LEU A 147 8.51 -15.58 35.88
CA LEU A 147 9.80 -15.73 36.57
C LEU A 147 9.66 -15.45 38.07
N ARG A 148 8.94 -14.38 38.45
CA ARG A 148 8.64 -14.05 39.85
C ARG A 148 7.81 -15.14 40.53
N LEU A 149 6.81 -15.70 39.84
CA LEU A 149 6.02 -16.81 40.35
C LEU A 149 6.89 -18.06 40.55
N ASN A 150 7.74 -18.38 39.57
CA ASN A 150 8.67 -19.51 39.67
C ASN A 150 9.63 -19.34 40.86
N GLU A 151 10.19 -18.15 41.03
CA GLU A 151 11.04 -17.84 42.18
C GLU A 151 10.29 -17.98 43.51
N ALA A 152 9.05 -17.48 43.60
CA ALA A 152 8.22 -17.61 44.79
C ALA A 152 7.90 -19.07 45.12
N VAL A 153 7.57 -19.89 44.11
CA VAL A 153 7.35 -21.34 44.26
C VAL A 153 8.63 -22.03 44.72
N LEU A 154 9.78 -21.73 44.13
CA LEU A 154 11.07 -22.29 44.54
C LEU A 154 11.45 -21.87 45.97
N CYS A 155 11.18 -20.63 46.36
CA CYS A 155 11.45 -20.13 47.71
C CYS A 155 10.53 -20.81 48.74
N TYR A 156 9.24 -20.99 48.40
CA TYR A 156 8.29 -21.74 49.22
C TYR A 156 8.73 -23.20 49.41
N LEU A 157 9.15 -23.89 48.33
CA LEU A 157 9.62 -25.27 48.40
C LEU A 157 10.96 -25.42 49.15
N LYS A 158 11.84 -24.42 49.10
CA LYS A 158 13.11 -24.40 49.85
C LYS A 158 12.91 -24.13 51.34
N THR A 159 11.94 -23.28 51.68
CA THR A 159 11.58 -22.94 53.07
C THR A 159 10.68 -24.00 53.70
N SER A 160 9.91 -24.76 52.92
CA SER A 160 9.26 -26.00 53.35
C SER A 160 10.29 -27.14 53.45
N GLN A 161 11.19 -27.05 54.42
CA GLN A 161 12.08 -28.18 54.74
C GLN A 161 11.25 -29.32 55.34
N GLY A 162 10.85 -30.28 54.50
CA GLY A 162 10.27 -31.54 54.93
C GLY A 162 9.49 -32.29 53.85
N GLY A 163 10.20 -33.04 53.00
CA GLY A 163 9.69 -34.27 52.37
C GLY A 163 8.78 -34.10 51.15
N ASP A 164 9.36 -34.24 49.95
CA ASP A 164 8.95 -35.27 48.99
C ASP A 164 9.80 -35.14 47.73
N ALA A 165 10.69 -36.13 47.50
CA ALA A 165 11.51 -36.20 46.30
C ALA A 165 10.66 -36.19 45.00
N LYS A 166 9.41 -36.65 45.11
CA LYS A 166 8.42 -36.67 44.04
C LYS A 166 7.92 -35.27 43.64
N ALA A 167 7.65 -34.40 44.62
CA ALA A 167 7.26 -33.01 44.36
C ALA A 167 8.40 -32.20 43.68
N ARG A 168 9.66 -32.54 43.98
CA ARG A 168 10.82 -31.93 43.30
C ARG A 168 10.95 -32.41 41.85
N MET A 169 10.74 -33.70 41.60
CA MET A 169 10.74 -34.25 40.23
C MET A 169 9.60 -33.70 39.37
N ASP A 170 8.40 -33.57 39.93
CA ASP A 170 7.22 -33.06 39.18
C ASP A 170 7.38 -31.58 38.82
N VAL A 171 7.99 -30.77 39.71
CA VAL A 171 8.31 -29.36 39.42
C VAL A 171 9.42 -29.25 38.37
N GLU A 172 10.47 -30.06 38.43
CA GLU A 172 11.49 -30.09 37.37
C GLU A 172 10.93 -30.55 36.01
N ALA A 173 10.00 -31.51 36.01
CA ALA A 173 9.31 -31.95 34.81
C ALA A 173 8.40 -30.85 34.24
N GLN A 174 7.65 -30.15 35.10
CA GLN A 174 6.83 -29.02 34.68
C GLN A 174 7.70 -27.85 34.17
N LEU A 175 8.84 -27.56 34.80
CA LEU A 175 9.80 -26.57 34.32
C LEU A 175 10.37 -26.92 32.95
N ARG A 176 10.72 -28.19 32.70
CA ARG A 176 11.12 -28.64 31.35
C ARG A 176 9.98 -28.48 30.35
N SER A 177 8.76 -28.86 30.73
CA SER A 177 7.59 -28.75 29.84
C SER A 177 7.24 -27.31 29.48
N ILE A 178 7.28 -26.38 30.44
CA ILE A 178 7.03 -24.96 30.23
C ILE A 178 8.13 -24.36 29.36
N ASN A 179 9.40 -24.73 29.58
CA ASN A 179 10.49 -24.25 28.74
C ASN A 179 10.35 -24.74 27.27
N THR A 180 9.84 -25.96 27.05
CA THR A 180 9.51 -26.43 25.69
C THR A 180 8.30 -25.73 25.07
N LEU A 181 7.32 -25.29 25.86
CA LEU A 181 6.16 -24.54 25.37
C LEU A 181 6.53 -23.09 25.03
N VAL A 182 7.35 -22.45 25.85
CA VAL A 182 7.85 -21.09 25.61
C VAL A 182 8.70 -21.05 24.33
N THR A 183 9.55 -22.06 24.11
CA THR A 183 10.34 -22.18 22.87
C THR A 183 9.47 -22.51 21.65
N LYS A 184 8.43 -23.34 21.78
CA LYS A 184 7.45 -23.58 20.70
C LYS A 184 6.61 -22.34 20.35
N SER A 185 6.17 -21.58 21.35
CA SER A 185 5.41 -20.32 21.16
C SER A 185 6.22 -19.19 20.52
N GLY A 186 7.54 -19.37 20.34
CA GLY A 186 8.40 -18.51 19.53
C GLY A 186 8.28 -18.74 18.01
N THR A 187 7.50 -19.73 17.56
CA THR A 187 7.45 -20.15 16.15
C THR A 187 6.03 -20.05 15.60
N GLY A 188 5.67 -18.88 15.06
CA GLY A 188 4.67 -18.69 13.99
C GLY A 188 3.21 -19.14 14.21
N PRO A 189 2.24 -18.56 13.49
CA PRO A 189 0.83 -18.82 13.70
C PRO A 189 0.39 -20.21 13.20
N GLU A 190 -0.59 -20.79 13.91
CA GLU A 190 -1.20 -22.10 13.71
C GLU A 190 -1.78 -22.38 12.30
N PRO A 191 -1.96 -23.67 11.93
CA PRO A 191 -2.31 -24.09 10.58
C PRO A 191 -3.69 -23.59 10.15
N GLU A 192 -3.80 -23.11 8.92
CA GLU A 192 -5.06 -22.66 8.33
C GLU A 192 -6.06 -23.84 8.26
N PRO A 193 -7.31 -23.68 8.73
CA PRO A 193 -8.32 -24.72 8.62
C PRO A 193 -8.67 -24.92 7.13
N ALA A 194 -8.57 -26.16 6.68
CA ALA A 194 -8.94 -26.57 5.33
C ALA A 194 -10.45 -26.40 5.10
N LEU A 195 -10.81 -26.22 3.83
CA LEU A 195 -12.17 -25.99 3.30
C LEU A 195 -13.27 -26.95 3.82
N MET A 196 -12.89 -28.09 4.38
CA MET A 196 -13.78 -29.16 4.81
C MET A 196 -14.09 -29.18 6.32
N ASP A 197 -13.53 -28.23 7.09
CA ASP A 197 -13.64 -28.16 8.56
C ASP A 197 -14.05 -26.77 9.05
N GLY A 198 -15.14 -26.24 8.48
CA GLY A 198 -15.78 -25.07 9.05
C GLY A 198 -16.40 -25.38 10.41
N SER A 199 -16.43 -24.41 11.32
CA SER A 199 -17.13 -24.48 12.60
C SER A 199 -18.00 -23.24 12.79
N VAL A 200 -19.14 -23.45 13.47
CA VAL A 200 -20.04 -22.37 13.87
C VAL A 200 -19.42 -21.59 15.04
N ILE A 201 -19.13 -20.31 14.82
CA ILE A 201 -18.59 -19.39 15.84
C ILE A 201 -19.73 -18.80 16.69
N SER A 202 -20.84 -18.41 16.06
CA SER A 202 -21.93 -17.74 16.76
C SER A 202 -23.26 -17.99 16.07
N VAL A 203 -24.30 -18.19 16.89
CA VAL A 203 -25.69 -18.37 16.43
C VAL A 203 -26.54 -17.28 17.08
N LYS A 204 -27.24 -16.49 16.25
CA LYS A 204 -28.28 -15.58 16.70
C LYS A 204 -29.64 -16.14 16.26
N GLU A 205 -30.29 -16.85 17.18
CA GLU A 205 -31.58 -17.51 16.92
C GLU A 205 -32.69 -16.53 16.53
N GLU A 206 -32.71 -15.33 17.14
CA GLU A 206 -33.71 -14.28 16.86
C GLU A 206 -33.75 -13.84 15.38
N TRP A 207 -32.63 -13.96 14.67
CA TRP A 207 -32.45 -13.54 13.28
C TRP A 207 -32.23 -14.73 12.34
N SER A 208 -32.28 -15.97 12.87
CA SER A 208 -31.87 -17.19 12.16
C SER A 208 -30.52 -17.04 11.47
N PHE A 209 -29.59 -16.31 12.09
CA PHE A 209 -28.30 -15.92 11.52
C PHE A 209 -27.16 -16.67 12.20
N VAL A 210 -26.33 -17.33 11.40
CA VAL A 210 -25.20 -18.15 11.84
C VAL A 210 -23.92 -17.56 11.26
N VAL A 211 -22.89 -17.44 12.10
CA VAL A 211 -21.57 -16.98 11.71
C VAL A 211 -20.61 -18.17 11.73
N GLY A 212 -20.01 -18.46 10.57
CA GLY A 212 -19.02 -19.52 10.38
C GLY A 212 -17.61 -18.97 10.19
N ASN A 213 -16.59 -19.76 10.57
CA ASN A 213 -15.17 -19.45 10.36
C ASN A 213 -14.67 -19.68 8.91
N LEU A 214 -15.57 -19.78 7.94
CA LEU A 214 -15.26 -19.96 6.52
C LEU A 214 -15.52 -18.65 5.79
N GLY A 215 -14.66 -18.26 4.87
CA GLY A 215 -14.78 -16.99 4.15
C GLY A 215 -14.37 -17.11 2.68
N GLU A 216 -14.15 -15.95 2.07
CA GLU A 216 -13.77 -15.85 0.65
C GLU A 216 -12.44 -16.57 0.36
N LYS A 217 -11.50 -16.54 1.31
CA LYS A 217 -10.22 -17.26 1.20
C LYS A 217 -10.39 -18.78 1.08
N GLN A 218 -11.46 -19.30 1.69
CA GLN A 218 -11.82 -20.70 1.61
C GLN A 218 -12.66 -20.98 0.34
N GLY A 219 -13.07 -19.98 -0.43
CA GLY A 219 -13.86 -20.15 -1.65
C GLY A 219 -15.38 -20.15 -1.42
N VAL A 220 -15.83 -19.71 -0.24
CA VAL A 220 -17.25 -19.51 0.04
C VAL A 220 -17.77 -18.31 -0.77
N LYS A 221 -18.90 -18.49 -1.45
CA LYS A 221 -19.57 -17.44 -2.22
C LYS A 221 -20.95 -17.14 -1.65
N ILE A 222 -21.41 -15.91 -1.87
CA ILE A 222 -22.78 -15.50 -1.55
C ILE A 222 -23.76 -16.40 -2.32
N GLY A 223 -24.77 -16.92 -1.62
CA GLY A 223 -25.81 -17.79 -2.18
C GLY A 223 -25.49 -19.29 -2.12
N MET A 224 -24.27 -19.68 -1.75
CA MET A 224 -23.85 -21.08 -1.64
C MET A 224 -24.58 -21.78 -0.48
N PRO A 225 -25.12 -23.00 -0.70
CA PRO A 225 -25.71 -23.80 0.37
C PRO A 225 -24.62 -24.45 1.23
N MET A 226 -24.86 -24.52 2.53
CA MET A 226 -23.99 -25.15 3.51
C MET A 226 -24.81 -26.06 4.42
N ARG A 227 -24.22 -27.15 4.88
CA ARG A 227 -24.87 -28.08 5.81
C ARG A 227 -24.19 -28.04 7.16
N VAL A 228 -25.01 -28.04 8.22
CA VAL A 228 -24.57 -28.20 9.60
C VAL A 228 -24.64 -29.67 9.95
N MET A 229 -23.50 -30.24 10.33
CA MET A 229 -23.34 -31.64 10.73
C MET A 229 -23.00 -31.72 12.22
N ARG A 230 -23.68 -32.62 12.94
CA ARG A 230 -23.36 -33.01 14.32
C ARG A 230 -23.42 -34.52 14.41
N ASP A 231 -22.34 -35.15 14.86
CA ASP A 231 -22.24 -36.61 14.99
C ASP A 231 -22.65 -37.35 13.69
N ASP A 232 -22.17 -36.86 12.55
CA ASP A 232 -22.47 -37.33 11.18
C ASP A 232 -23.94 -37.25 10.75
N ARG A 233 -24.79 -36.54 11.49
CA ARG A 233 -26.18 -36.25 11.12
C ARG A 233 -26.33 -34.81 10.64
N ARG A 234 -27.06 -34.62 9.53
CA ARG A 234 -27.45 -33.31 9.02
C ARG A 234 -28.54 -32.73 9.93
N ILE A 235 -28.28 -31.55 10.48
CA ILE A 235 -29.25 -30.83 11.34
C ILE A 235 -30.03 -29.79 10.53
N ALA A 236 -29.31 -29.01 9.72
CA ALA A 236 -29.87 -27.87 9.02
C ALA A 236 -29.10 -27.54 7.74
N THR A 237 -29.80 -26.94 6.79
CA THR A 237 -29.25 -26.34 5.58
C THR A 237 -29.25 -24.82 5.74
N LEU A 238 -28.08 -24.21 5.55
CA LEU A 238 -27.85 -22.78 5.62
C LEU A 238 -27.59 -22.23 4.23
N ARG A 239 -27.96 -20.98 3.97
CA ARG A 239 -27.56 -20.23 2.78
C ARG A 239 -26.70 -19.05 3.17
N VAL A 240 -25.55 -18.93 2.52
CA VAL A 240 -24.64 -17.80 2.73
C VAL A 240 -25.25 -16.51 2.18
N VAL A 241 -25.32 -15.46 3.00
CA VAL A 241 -25.87 -14.14 2.64
C VAL A 241 -24.77 -13.07 2.58
N ASP A 242 -23.75 -13.18 3.43
CA ASP A 242 -22.61 -12.26 3.45
C ASP A 242 -21.30 -13.03 3.61
N VAL A 243 -20.25 -12.61 2.92
CA VAL A 243 -18.92 -13.24 2.99
C VAL A 243 -17.87 -12.16 3.19
N ARG A 244 -17.00 -12.39 4.18
CA ARG A 244 -15.79 -11.61 4.44
C ARG A 244 -14.57 -12.50 4.20
N GLN A 245 -13.38 -11.91 4.30
CA GLN A 245 -12.12 -12.59 4.02
C GLN A 245 -11.91 -13.89 4.84
N LYS A 246 -12.40 -13.96 6.08
CA LYS A 246 -12.20 -15.10 7.00
C LYS A 246 -13.48 -15.62 7.67
N ILE A 247 -14.64 -15.02 7.37
CA ILE A 247 -15.90 -15.26 8.09
C ILE A 247 -17.05 -15.16 7.08
N CYS A 248 -18.08 -16.00 7.25
CA CYS A 248 -19.31 -15.94 6.46
C CYS A 248 -20.52 -15.82 7.39
N GLY A 249 -21.48 -15.03 6.95
CA GLY A 249 -22.83 -14.97 7.51
C GLY A 249 -23.77 -15.82 6.68
N ALA A 250 -24.42 -16.78 7.32
CA ALA A 250 -25.40 -17.66 6.68
C ALA A 250 -26.74 -17.61 7.42
N VAL A 251 -27.83 -17.77 6.66
CA VAL A 251 -29.20 -17.81 7.17
C VAL A 251 -29.74 -19.24 7.07
N ILE A 252 -30.48 -19.67 8.09
CA ILE A 252 -31.10 -21.00 8.13
C ILE A 252 -32.24 -21.07 7.11
N GLN A 253 -32.16 -21.98 6.14
CA GLN A 253 -33.23 -22.20 5.15
C GLN A 253 -34.16 -23.33 5.59
N GLU A 254 -33.58 -24.49 5.91
CA GLU A 254 -34.32 -25.70 6.24
C GLU A 254 -33.73 -26.32 7.50
N MET A 255 -34.62 -26.73 8.40
CA MET A 255 -34.27 -27.49 9.60
C MET A 255 -34.90 -28.87 9.49
N ASP A 256 -34.09 -29.92 9.56
CA ASP A 256 -34.59 -31.29 9.47
C ASP A 256 -35.39 -31.69 10.72
N SER A 257 -35.19 -31.00 11.85
CA SER A 257 -35.94 -31.24 13.09
C SER A 257 -36.11 -29.97 13.93
N LYS A 258 -37.36 -29.59 14.23
CA LYS A 258 -37.70 -28.47 15.14
C LYS A 258 -37.15 -28.64 16.57
N LYS A 259 -36.71 -29.84 16.94
CA LYS A 259 -36.16 -30.17 18.27
C LYS A 259 -34.63 -29.98 18.37
N GLU A 260 -33.90 -29.92 17.26
CA GLU A 260 -32.45 -29.80 17.27
C GLU A 260 -32.02 -28.37 16.92
N LYS A 261 -31.57 -27.64 17.94
CA LYS A 261 -31.01 -26.30 17.78
C LYS A 261 -29.53 -26.38 17.37
N ILE A 262 -29.13 -25.51 16.46
CA ILE A 262 -27.73 -25.32 16.06
C ILE A 262 -26.98 -24.77 17.28
N LYS A 263 -25.82 -25.35 17.58
CA LYS A 263 -24.95 -24.93 18.70
C LYS A 263 -23.64 -24.39 18.16
N VAL A 264 -23.01 -23.53 18.94
CA VAL A 264 -21.64 -23.09 18.70
C VAL A 264 -20.73 -24.33 18.75
N GLY A 265 -19.88 -24.48 17.74
CA GLY A 265 -18.99 -25.63 17.59
C GLY A 265 -19.49 -26.75 16.66
N ASP A 266 -20.70 -26.66 16.10
CA ASP A 266 -21.14 -27.61 15.08
C ASP A 266 -20.28 -27.50 13.80
N ARG A 267 -20.09 -28.63 13.10
CA ARG A 267 -19.27 -28.70 11.89
C ARG A 267 -20.06 -28.18 10.70
N LEU A 268 -19.45 -27.28 9.95
CA LEU A 268 -19.99 -26.70 8.72
C LEU A 268 -19.29 -27.34 7.52
N GLN A 269 -20.08 -27.93 6.64
CA GLN A 269 -19.60 -28.47 5.37
C GLN A 269 -20.25 -27.72 4.22
N VAL A 270 -19.43 -27.25 3.28
CA VAL A 270 -19.90 -26.64 2.04
C VAL A 270 -20.35 -27.75 1.10
N ASP A 271 -21.58 -27.67 0.61
CA ASP A 271 -22.04 -28.57 -0.43
C ASP A 271 -21.82 -27.90 -1.79
N ALA A 272 -20.82 -28.39 -2.52
CA ALA A 272 -20.52 -27.91 -3.87
C ALA A 272 -21.32 -28.66 -4.95
N GLN A 273 -22.51 -29.19 -4.62
CA GLN A 273 -23.45 -29.59 -5.67
C GLN A 273 -24.04 -28.33 -6.30
N ALA A 274 -23.47 -27.98 -7.45
CA ALA A 274 -24.05 -27.05 -8.37
C ALA A 274 -25.37 -27.64 -8.91
N ASP A 275 -26.48 -27.39 -8.23
CA ASP A 275 -27.79 -27.54 -8.85
C ASP A 275 -28.00 -26.40 -9.84
N VAL A 276 -27.38 -26.56 -11.02
CA VAL A 276 -27.73 -25.80 -12.21
C VAL A 276 -28.90 -26.53 -12.86
N SER A 277 -30.08 -26.40 -12.27
CA SER A 277 -31.33 -26.66 -12.98
C SER A 277 -31.77 -25.36 -13.62
N LEU A 278 -31.23 -25.04 -14.81
CA LEU A 278 -31.86 -24.10 -15.72
C LEU A 278 -33.09 -24.81 -16.31
N GLN A 279 -34.28 -24.30 -15.99
CA GLN A 279 -35.48 -24.43 -16.81
C GLN A 279 -35.94 -23.04 -17.20
#